data_AF-A0A8C9QWP9-F1
#
_entry.id   AF-A0A8C9QWP9-F1
#
_cell.length_a   1.000
_cell.length_b   1.000
_cell.length_c   1.000
_cell.angle_alpha   90.00
_cell.angle_beta   90.00
_cell.angle_gamma   90.00
#
_symmetry.space_group_name_H-M   'P 1'
#
loop_
_entity.id
_entity.type
_entity.pdbx_description
1 polymer ?
#
loop_
_entity_poly.entity_id
_entity_poly.type
_entity_poly.pdbx_seq_one_letter_code
_entity_poly.pdbx_strand_id
1 'polypeptide(L)'
;MDDIFTQCREGNAVAVRLWLDNTENDLNQGDDHGFSPLHWACREGRSNVVDMLIMRGARINVMNRGDDTPLHLAASHGHRDIVAKLIQCKADTNTANEHGNAPLHYACFWGHDQVAEDLVLNGAQVSICNKYGETPLDKAKPPLRELLKGVWFPVAMYHLSPLPSAPAERAEKLGQSLSKIPYKDTFWKGTTRTRPRNGTLNKHAGIDFKQLSLLAKINENHSGELWQGRWQGNEIVVKVLKVRDWTTRKSRDFNEEYPKLRIFSHPNVLPVLGACQSPPAPHPIIITHWMPYGSLYNVLHEGTNFVVDQTQAVKFALDIASGMAFLHTLEPMIPRHYLNSKSVMIDEDMTARISMADVKFSFQCPGRMYSPAWVAPEALQKKPEEINRRSADMWSFAVLLWELVTREVPFADLSNMEIGMKVALEGLRPTIPPGISPHICKLMRICMNEDPAKRPKFDMIVPILEKMQDK
;
A
#
# COMPACT_ATOMS: atom_id res chain seq x y z
N MET A 1 0.93 -38.45 -15.66
CA MET A 1 1.86 -37.33 -15.86
C MET A 1 1.86 -36.60 -14.54
N ASP A 2 2.96 -36.67 -13.80
CA ASP A 2 3.02 -36.12 -12.45
C ASP A 2 2.79 -34.61 -12.47
N ASP A 3 2.13 -34.12 -11.43
CA ASP A 3 1.79 -32.70 -11.30
C ASP A 3 3.06 -31.82 -11.31
N ILE A 4 2.95 -30.59 -11.82
CA ILE A 4 4.07 -29.64 -11.95
C ILE A 4 4.72 -29.38 -10.58
N PHE A 5 3.93 -29.40 -9.50
CA PHE A 5 4.44 -29.23 -8.15
C PHE A 5 5.39 -30.35 -7.74
N THR A 6 5.11 -31.60 -8.12
CA THR A 6 6.02 -32.74 -7.87
C THR A 6 7.33 -32.55 -8.63
N GLN A 7 7.26 -32.15 -9.90
CA GLN A 7 8.45 -31.88 -10.72
C GLN A 7 9.29 -30.73 -10.16
N CYS A 8 8.66 -29.68 -9.63
CA CYS A 8 9.35 -28.59 -8.94
C CYS A 8 10.00 -29.03 -7.62
N ARG A 9 9.38 -29.95 -6.87
CA ARG A 9 9.96 -30.51 -5.62
C ARG A 9 11.17 -31.40 -5.90
N GLU A 10 11.06 -32.24 -6.92
CA GLU A 10 12.14 -33.16 -7.34
C GLU A 10 13.29 -32.42 -8.02
N GLY A 11 13.03 -31.23 -8.56
CA GLY A 11 14.05 -30.43 -9.26
C GLY A 11 14.23 -30.82 -10.72
N ASN A 12 13.23 -31.47 -11.34
CA ASN A 12 13.29 -31.88 -12.74
C ASN A 12 13.11 -30.68 -13.68
N ALA A 13 14.22 -29.98 -13.93
CA ALA A 13 14.24 -28.77 -14.75
C ALA A 13 13.76 -29.02 -16.20
N VAL A 14 13.88 -30.23 -16.73
CA VAL A 14 13.43 -30.57 -18.10
C VAL A 14 11.90 -30.62 -18.16
N ALA A 15 11.28 -31.30 -17.21
CA ALA A 15 9.82 -31.37 -17.13
C ALA A 15 9.21 -29.99 -16.83
N VAL A 16 9.81 -29.22 -15.92
CA VAL A 16 9.37 -27.85 -15.63
C VAL A 16 9.49 -26.95 -16.86
N ARG A 17 10.57 -27.06 -17.64
CA ARG A 17 10.74 -26.30 -18.88
C ARG A 17 9.66 -26.63 -19.91
N LEU A 18 9.43 -27.92 -20.17
CA LEU A 18 8.40 -28.38 -21.10
C LEU A 18 7.01 -27.89 -20.69
N TRP A 19 6.72 -27.86 -19.39
CA TRP A 19 5.48 -27.32 -18.86
C TRP A 19 5.37 -25.80 -19.05
N LEU A 20 6.46 -25.06 -18.84
CA LEU A 20 6.50 -23.60 -19.01
C LEU A 20 6.44 -23.14 -20.49
N ASP A 21 6.80 -24.00 -21.44
CA ASP A 21 6.73 -23.68 -22.86
C ASP A 21 5.27 -23.76 -23.40
N ASN A 22 4.34 -24.35 -22.65
CA ASN A 22 2.92 -24.29 -22.96
C ASN A 22 2.28 -23.00 -22.41
N THR A 23 1.78 -22.14 -23.32
CA THR A 23 1.22 -20.82 -22.99
C THR A 23 -0.12 -20.87 -22.24
N GLU A 24 -0.77 -22.03 -22.16
CA GLU A 24 -2.01 -22.20 -21.39
C GLU A 24 -1.79 -22.36 -19.88
N ASN A 25 -0.54 -22.63 -19.47
CA ASN A 25 -0.20 -22.89 -18.08
C ASN A 25 0.06 -21.60 -17.28
N ASP A 26 -0.67 -21.42 -16.18
CA ASP A 26 -0.41 -20.32 -15.23
C ASP A 26 0.65 -20.73 -14.20
N LEU A 27 1.88 -20.25 -14.40
CA LEU A 27 3.02 -20.47 -13.50
C LEU A 27 2.85 -19.85 -12.09
N ASN A 28 1.82 -19.02 -11.86
CA ASN A 28 1.50 -18.45 -10.56
C ASN A 28 0.34 -19.17 -9.86
N GLN A 29 -0.28 -20.16 -10.51
CA GLN A 29 -1.33 -20.97 -9.90
C GLN A 29 -0.72 -21.84 -8.79
N GLY A 30 -1.31 -21.76 -7.60
CA GLY A 30 -0.90 -22.58 -6.45
C GLY A 30 -1.67 -23.90 -6.38
N ASP A 31 -1.10 -24.86 -5.66
CA ASP A 31 -1.76 -26.11 -5.28
C ASP A 31 -2.93 -25.89 -4.30
N ASP A 32 -3.50 -26.99 -3.80
CA ASP A 32 -4.59 -26.93 -2.83
C ASP A 32 -4.22 -26.12 -1.58
N HIS A 33 -2.96 -26.09 -1.17
CA HIS A 33 -2.46 -25.33 -0.03
C HIS A 33 -1.99 -23.91 -0.40
N GLY A 34 -2.15 -23.51 -1.65
CA GLY A 34 -1.74 -22.22 -2.17
C GLY A 34 -0.25 -22.10 -2.46
N PHE A 35 0.51 -23.20 -2.43
CA PHE A 35 1.92 -23.20 -2.80
C PHE A 35 2.04 -23.14 -4.33
N SER A 36 2.58 -22.05 -4.83
CA SER A 36 2.99 -21.93 -6.25
C SER A 36 4.20 -22.83 -6.56
N PRO A 37 4.51 -23.08 -7.85
CA PRO A 37 5.71 -23.80 -8.25
C PRO A 37 6.99 -23.19 -7.65
N LEU A 38 7.03 -21.86 -7.54
CA LEU A 38 8.15 -21.13 -6.94
C LEU A 38 8.29 -21.42 -5.44
N HIS A 39 7.18 -21.53 -4.69
CA HIS A 39 7.25 -21.91 -3.27
C HIS A 39 7.89 -23.28 -3.08
N TRP A 40 7.48 -24.27 -3.88
CA TRP A 40 8.03 -25.62 -3.79
C TRP A 40 9.51 -25.68 -4.18
N ALA A 41 9.89 -24.98 -5.25
CA ALA A 41 11.29 -24.90 -5.68
C ALA A 41 12.17 -24.22 -4.61
N CYS A 42 11.68 -23.14 -3.98
CA CYS A 42 12.37 -22.45 -2.90
C CYS A 42 12.46 -23.27 -1.61
N ARG A 43 11.42 -24.03 -1.26
CA ARG A 43 11.39 -24.91 -0.07
C ARG A 43 12.40 -26.05 -0.18
N GLU A 44 12.47 -26.69 -1.35
CA GLU A 44 13.30 -27.88 -1.59
C GLU A 44 14.72 -27.56 -2.09
N GLY A 45 15.09 -26.27 -2.18
CA GLY A 45 16.46 -25.88 -2.55
C GLY A 45 16.79 -26.08 -4.04
N ARG A 46 15.81 -26.01 -4.93
CA ARG A 46 15.99 -26.30 -6.37
C ARG A 46 16.38 -25.05 -7.16
N SER A 47 17.60 -24.57 -6.97
CA SER A 47 18.09 -23.29 -7.52
C SER A 47 17.94 -23.16 -9.04
N ASN A 48 18.18 -24.24 -9.80
CA ASN A 48 17.99 -24.25 -11.26
C ASN A 48 16.52 -24.06 -11.67
N VAL A 49 15.58 -24.61 -10.89
CA VAL A 49 14.14 -24.47 -11.13
C VAL A 49 13.67 -23.08 -10.71
N VAL A 50 14.19 -22.55 -9.60
CA VAL A 50 13.94 -21.17 -9.16
C VAL A 50 14.36 -20.17 -10.24
N ASP A 51 15.57 -20.30 -10.79
CA ASP A 51 16.05 -19.41 -11.86
C ASP A 51 15.12 -19.42 -13.06
N MET A 52 14.72 -20.62 -13.50
CA MET A 52 13.84 -20.79 -14.64
C MET A 52 12.46 -20.14 -14.41
N LEU A 53 11.87 -20.35 -13.23
CA LEU A 53 10.58 -19.79 -12.87
C LEU A 53 10.64 -18.26 -12.79
N ILE A 54 11.70 -17.71 -12.18
CA ILE A 54 11.92 -16.25 -12.10
C ILE A 54 12.10 -15.65 -13.49
N MET A 55 12.94 -16.26 -14.34
CA MET A 55 13.16 -15.80 -15.72
C MET A 55 11.90 -15.82 -16.58
N ARG A 56 10.97 -16.75 -16.31
CA ARG A 56 9.67 -16.84 -16.98
C ARG A 56 8.58 -15.96 -16.35
N GLY A 57 8.93 -15.13 -15.34
CA GLY A 57 8.02 -14.12 -14.78
C GLY A 57 7.20 -14.59 -13.58
N ALA A 58 7.70 -15.55 -12.80
CA ALA A 58 7.07 -15.94 -11.53
C ALA A 58 6.97 -14.75 -10.57
N ARG A 59 5.82 -14.61 -9.92
CA ARG A 59 5.59 -13.59 -8.88
C ARG A 59 6.46 -13.91 -7.67
N ILE A 60 7.45 -13.07 -7.40
CA ILE A 60 8.42 -13.25 -6.32
C ILE A 60 7.78 -13.18 -4.92
N ASN A 61 6.84 -12.25 -4.73
CA ASN A 61 6.16 -11.99 -3.45
C ASN A 61 4.78 -12.67 -3.37
N VAL A 62 4.59 -13.79 -4.07
CA VAL A 62 3.37 -14.61 -3.94
C VAL A 62 3.28 -15.19 -2.52
N MET A 63 2.08 -15.40 -1.98
CA MET A 63 1.87 -15.89 -0.61
C MET A 63 1.02 -17.18 -0.64
N ASN A 64 1.37 -18.18 0.17
CA ASN A 64 0.61 -19.42 0.34
C ASN A 64 -0.60 -19.22 1.29
N ARG A 65 -1.28 -20.30 1.72
CA ARG A 65 -2.41 -20.20 2.67
C ARG A 65 -2.04 -19.70 4.07
N GLY A 66 -0.80 -19.87 4.50
CA GLY A 66 -0.26 -19.36 5.77
C GLY A 66 0.42 -18.01 5.64
N ASP A 67 0.21 -17.33 4.50
CA ASP A 67 0.83 -16.04 4.19
C ASP A 67 2.37 -16.09 4.11
N ASP A 68 2.97 -17.27 3.88
CA ASP A 68 4.41 -17.40 3.63
C ASP A 68 4.71 -17.07 2.17
N THR A 69 5.76 -16.29 1.95
CA THR A 69 6.33 -16.04 0.61
C THR A 69 7.39 -17.09 0.24
N PRO A 70 7.80 -17.20 -1.04
CA PRO A 70 8.96 -18.01 -1.41
C PRO A 70 10.22 -17.68 -0.59
N LEU A 71 10.38 -16.41 -0.18
CA LEU A 71 11.49 -15.98 0.68
C LEU A 71 11.40 -16.54 2.10
N HIS A 72 10.19 -16.65 2.69
CA HIS A 72 10.00 -17.31 3.99
C HIS A 72 10.44 -18.77 3.94
N LEU A 73 10.08 -19.49 2.87
CA LEU A 73 10.40 -20.91 2.71
C LEU A 73 11.89 -21.13 2.42
N ALA A 74 12.51 -20.28 1.58
CA ALA A 74 13.95 -20.34 1.36
C ALA A 74 14.72 -20.05 2.66
N ALA A 75 14.25 -19.08 3.45
CA ALA A 75 14.86 -18.71 4.72
C ALA A 75 14.70 -19.77 5.82
N SER A 76 13.54 -20.45 5.89
CA SER A 76 13.31 -21.50 6.89
C SER A 76 14.14 -22.76 6.65
N HIS A 77 14.45 -23.05 5.38
CA HIS A 77 15.25 -24.21 4.99
C HIS A 77 16.74 -23.93 4.76
N GLY A 78 17.19 -22.67 4.88
CA GLY A 78 18.61 -22.31 4.85
C GLY A 78 19.23 -22.23 3.45
N HIS A 79 18.40 -22.11 2.39
CA HIS A 79 18.86 -22.08 1.00
C HIS A 79 19.39 -20.69 0.62
N ARG A 80 20.62 -20.39 1.06
CA ARG A 80 21.26 -19.07 0.95
C ARG A 80 21.33 -18.53 -0.48
N ASP A 81 21.67 -19.38 -1.43
CA ASP A 81 21.77 -19.03 -2.85
C ASP A 81 20.41 -18.61 -3.45
N ILE A 82 19.33 -19.28 -3.05
CA ILE A 82 17.96 -18.92 -3.42
C ILE A 82 17.53 -17.62 -2.75
N VAL A 83 17.87 -17.41 -1.47
CA VAL A 83 17.59 -16.17 -0.74
C VAL A 83 18.25 -14.98 -1.45
N ALA A 84 19.53 -15.09 -1.79
CA ALA A 84 20.25 -14.03 -2.51
C ALA A 84 19.59 -13.68 -3.85
N LYS A 85 19.14 -14.69 -4.61
CA LYS A 85 18.44 -14.50 -5.88
C LYS A 85 17.08 -13.81 -5.73
N LEU A 86 16.29 -14.24 -4.75
CA LEU A 86 14.99 -13.63 -4.47
C LEU A 86 15.14 -12.15 -4.07
N ILE A 87 16.12 -11.84 -3.23
CA ILE A 87 16.46 -10.47 -2.82
C ILE A 87 16.88 -9.63 -4.04
N GLN A 88 17.76 -10.17 -4.91
CA GLN A 88 18.16 -9.50 -6.15
C GLN A 88 16.94 -9.20 -7.06
N CYS A 89 15.92 -10.05 -7.01
CA CYS A 89 14.65 -9.86 -7.72
C CYS A 89 13.62 -9.02 -6.94
N LYS A 90 14.07 -8.21 -5.97
CA LYS A 90 13.24 -7.32 -5.13
C LYS A 90 12.15 -8.05 -4.31
N ALA A 91 12.48 -9.22 -3.77
CA ALA A 91 11.64 -9.84 -2.75
C ALA A 91 11.53 -8.92 -1.53
N ASP A 92 10.33 -8.84 -0.93
CA ASP A 92 10.12 -8.05 0.28
C ASP A 92 10.65 -8.82 1.50
N THR A 93 11.73 -8.32 2.10
CA THR A 93 12.45 -8.94 3.21
C THR A 93 11.74 -8.79 4.56
N ASN A 94 10.74 -7.90 4.65
CA ASN A 94 10.00 -7.60 5.88
C ASN A 94 8.52 -8.02 5.81
N THR A 95 8.12 -8.76 4.78
CA THR A 95 6.75 -9.30 4.71
C THR A 95 6.47 -10.19 5.91
N ALA A 96 5.35 -9.98 6.60
CA ALA A 96 4.92 -10.81 7.72
C ALA A 96 3.89 -11.85 7.27
N ASN A 97 4.03 -13.08 7.75
CA ASN A 97 3.07 -14.17 7.50
C ASN A 97 1.89 -14.18 8.50
N GLU A 98 1.07 -15.24 8.51
CA GLU A 98 -0.15 -15.31 9.33
C GLU A 98 0.12 -15.23 10.84
N HIS A 99 1.34 -15.59 11.27
CA HIS A 99 1.82 -15.52 12.65
C HIS A 99 2.56 -14.21 12.96
N GLY A 100 2.68 -13.32 11.98
CA GLY A 100 3.47 -12.10 12.07
C GLY A 100 4.98 -12.32 11.98
N ASN A 101 5.42 -13.50 11.57
CA ASN A 101 6.85 -13.79 11.38
C ASN A 101 7.29 -13.28 10.01
N ALA A 102 8.41 -12.58 9.97
CA ALA A 102 9.12 -12.23 8.75
C ALA A 102 10.09 -13.37 8.34
N PRO A 103 10.64 -13.36 7.10
CA PRO A 103 11.65 -14.34 6.69
C PRO A 103 12.83 -14.42 7.68
N LEU A 104 13.22 -13.29 8.28
CA LEU A 104 14.29 -13.22 9.28
C LEU A 104 13.93 -13.99 10.57
N HIS A 105 12.67 -13.97 11.02
CA HIS A 105 12.25 -14.79 12.18
C HIS A 105 12.48 -16.28 11.93
N TYR A 106 12.21 -16.77 10.71
CA TYR A 106 12.45 -18.16 10.34
C TYR A 106 13.94 -18.51 10.28
N ALA A 107 14.76 -17.66 9.64
CA ALA A 107 16.20 -17.86 9.60
C ALA A 107 16.80 -17.91 11.02
N CYS A 108 16.36 -17.01 11.91
CA CYS A 108 16.79 -16.97 13.31
C CYS A 108 16.33 -18.19 14.12
N PHE A 109 15.08 -18.62 13.96
CA PHE A 109 14.51 -19.75 14.69
C PHE A 109 15.20 -21.07 14.34
N TRP A 110 15.46 -21.31 13.05
CA TRP A 110 16.14 -22.52 12.59
C TRP A 110 17.66 -22.47 12.74
N GLY A 111 18.24 -21.27 12.95
CA GLY A 111 19.68 -21.07 13.17
C GLY A 111 20.49 -21.06 11.87
N HIS A 112 19.93 -20.48 10.80
CA HIS A 112 20.61 -20.33 9.52
C HIS A 112 21.39 -19.02 9.48
N ASP A 113 22.55 -19.00 10.14
CA ASP A 113 23.31 -17.78 10.45
C ASP A 113 23.65 -16.95 9.20
N GLN A 114 24.13 -17.59 8.14
CA GLN A 114 24.49 -16.91 6.89
C GLN A 114 23.28 -16.30 6.17
N VAL A 115 22.12 -16.94 6.27
CA VAL A 115 20.87 -16.45 5.66
C VAL A 115 20.33 -15.26 6.44
N ALA A 116 20.38 -15.33 7.77
CA ALA A 116 20.00 -14.21 8.63
C ALA A 116 20.88 -12.98 8.38
N GLU A 117 22.19 -13.18 8.20
CA GLU A 117 23.13 -12.12 7.86
C GLU A 117 22.81 -11.47 6.51
N ASP A 118 22.63 -12.28 5.45
CA ASP A 118 22.29 -11.79 4.12
C ASP A 118 20.96 -11.02 4.12
N LEU A 119 19.95 -11.46 4.89
CA LEU A 119 18.67 -10.77 5.02
C LEU A 119 18.84 -9.39 5.68
N VAL A 120 19.59 -9.27 6.78
CA VAL A 120 19.82 -8.00 7.47
C VAL A 120 20.61 -7.02 6.59
N LEU A 121 21.62 -7.50 5.87
CA LEU A 121 22.38 -6.69 4.91
C LEU A 121 21.52 -6.10 3.80
N ASN A 122 20.42 -6.77 3.45
CA ASN A 122 19.48 -6.35 2.42
C ASN A 122 18.18 -5.76 2.99
N GLY A 123 18.26 -5.16 4.19
CA GLY A 123 17.20 -4.32 4.74
C GLY A 123 16.14 -5.06 5.56
N ALA A 124 16.36 -6.33 5.93
CA ALA A 124 15.50 -6.99 6.92
C ALA A 124 15.69 -6.33 8.30
N GLN A 125 14.57 -6.06 8.97
CA GLN A 125 14.55 -5.38 10.27
C GLN A 125 14.62 -6.39 11.41
N VAL A 126 15.62 -6.23 12.29
CA VAL A 126 15.82 -7.09 13.47
C VAL A 126 14.85 -6.79 14.63
N SER A 127 14.09 -5.70 14.54
CA SER A 127 13.23 -5.17 15.61
C SER A 127 11.73 -5.41 15.42
N ILE A 128 11.30 -6.03 14.31
CA ILE A 128 9.89 -6.33 14.03
C ILE A 128 9.39 -7.41 15.00
N CYS A 129 8.38 -7.11 15.80
CA CYS A 129 7.70 -8.13 16.61
C CYS A 129 6.74 -8.96 15.75
N ASN A 130 6.60 -10.24 16.09
CA ASN A 130 5.51 -11.10 15.60
C ASN A 130 4.25 -10.97 16.48
N LYS A 131 3.18 -11.74 16.18
CA LYS A 131 1.94 -11.75 16.99
C LYS A 131 2.12 -12.08 18.47
N TYR A 132 3.25 -12.71 18.81
CA TYR A 132 3.60 -13.10 20.18
C TYR A 132 4.50 -12.05 20.87
N GLY A 133 4.80 -10.91 20.23
CA GLY A 133 5.67 -9.87 20.77
C GLY A 133 7.16 -10.19 20.70
N GLU A 134 7.53 -11.22 19.92
CA GLU A 134 8.90 -11.70 19.79
C GLU A 134 9.56 -11.10 18.55
N THR A 135 10.75 -10.55 18.73
CA THR A 135 11.60 -10.08 17.63
C THR A 135 12.38 -11.26 17.00
N PRO A 136 12.93 -11.12 15.79
CA PRO A 136 13.84 -12.11 15.24
C PRO A 136 15.02 -12.43 16.18
N LEU A 137 15.51 -11.44 16.93
CA LEU A 137 16.56 -11.62 17.94
C LEU A 137 16.11 -12.47 19.13
N ASP A 138 14.83 -12.37 19.53
CA ASP A 138 14.26 -13.18 20.61
C ASP A 138 14.19 -14.66 20.19
N LYS A 139 13.89 -14.94 18.91
CA LYS A 139 13.89 -16.30 18.34
C LYS A 139 15.28 -16.86 18.02
N ALA A 140 16.29 -16.01 17.86
CA ALA A 140 17.65 -16.44 17.56
C ALA A 140 18.29 -17.20 18.72
N LYS A 141 19.07 -18.24 18.40
CA LYS A 141 19.97 -18.89 19.36
C LYS A 141 21.02 -17.91 19.86
N PRO A 142 21.59 -18.10 21.07
CA PRO A 142 22.60 -17.20 21.64
C PRO A 142 23.74 -16.78 20.69
N PRO A 143 24.40 -17.68 19.94
CA PRO A 143 25.50 -17.27 19.05
C PRO A 143 25.03 -16.35 17.92
N LEU A 144 23.88 -16.64 17.31
CA LEU A 144 23.30 -15.84 16.23
C LEU A 144 22.78 -14.49 16.75
N ARG A 145 22.21 -14.48 17.96
CA ARG A 145 21.75 -13.25 18.61
C ARG A 145 22.89 -12.28 18.83
N GLU A 146 24.04 -12.75 19.31
CA GLU A 146 25.23 -11.91 19.49
C GLU A 146 25.82 -11.46 18.15
N LEU A 147 25.81 -12.34 17.14
CA LEU A 147 26.21 -12.00 15.77
C LEU A 147 25.36 -10.84 15.20
N LEU A 148 24.03 -10.88 15.42
CA LEU A 148 23.10 -9.87 14.92
C LEU A 148 23.05 -8.58 15.76
N LYS A 149 23.36 -8.65 17.07
CA LYS A 149 23.42 -7.48 17.98
C LYS A 149 24.74 -6.72 17.92
N GLY A 150 25.86 -7.39 17.67
CA GLY A 150 27.14 -6.75 17.38
C GLY A 150 27.99 -6.27 18.57
N VAL A 151 28.03 -6.92 19.76
CA VAL A 151 28.94 -6.49 20.85
C VAL A 151 29.66 -7.65 21.59
N TRP A 152 30.99 -7.66 21.46
CA TRP A 152 32.05 -7.86 22.47
C TRP A 152 31.89 -8.88 23.62
N PHE A 153 32.79 -9.88 23.65
CA PHE A 153 33.29 -10.50 24.89
C PHE A 153 34.81 -10.32 24.94
N PRO A 154 35.41 -9.55 25.87
CA PRO A 154 36.83 -9.62 26.14
C PRO A 154 37.05 -10.79 27.10
N VAL A 155 37.26 -11.98 26.59
CA VAL A 155 37.82 -13.07 27.41
C VAL A 155 39.21 -13.38 26.91
N ALA A 156 40.17 -12.92 27.70
CA ALA A 156 41.58 -13.30 27.72
C ALA A 156 42.49 -12.83 26.57
N MET A 157 43.55 -12.15 26.99
CA MET A 157 44.82 -12.05 26.27
C MET A 157 45.30 -13.43 25.82
N TYR A 158 45.81 -13.56 24.60
CA TYR A 158 47.18 -13.97 24.28
C TYR A 158 47.41 -14.00 22.75
N HIS A 159 48.44 -13.26 22.33
CA HIS A 159 49.30 -13.45 21.14
C HIS A 159 48.79 -13.29 19.69
N LEU A 160 49.41 -12.27 19.05
CA LEU A 160 50.07 -12.26 17.73
C LEU A 160 49.27 -11.97 16.43
N SER A 161 49.51 -10.74 15.96
CA SER A 161 49.57 -10.23 14.58
C SER A 161 48.27 -9.80 13.88
N PRO A 162 48.29 -8.67 13.14
CA PRO A 162 47.15 -8.19 12.36
C PRO A 162 47.17 -8.76 10.95
N LEU A 163 46.08 -9.44 10.54
CA LEU A 163 45.79 -9.76 9.14
C LEU A 163 44.44 -9.13 8.75
N PRO A 164 44.28 -8.55 7.54
CA PRO A 164 43.13 -7.72 7.21
C PRO A 164 42.06 -8.55 6.50
N SER A 165 41.08 -9.06 7.24
CA SER A 165 39.82 -9.57 6.66
C SER A 165 38.83 -9.99 7.74
N ALA A 166 37.91 -9.11 8.18
CA ALA A 166 36.66 -9.55 8.81
C ALA A 166 35.57 -8.46 8.82
N PRO A 167 34.28 -8.83 8.73
CA PRO A 167 33.15 -7.96 8.40
C PRO A 167 32.29 -7.66 9.64
N ALA A 168 32.86 -7.07 10.69
CA ALA A 168 32.28 -7.10 12.05
C ALA A 168 31.56 -5.82 12.54
N GLU A 169 30.97 -5.00 11.67
CA GLU A 169 30.22 -3.79 12.12
C GLU A 169 29.02 -3.51 11.19
N ARG A 170 27.83 -4.13 11.41
CA ARG A 170 26.75 -4.08 10.40
C ARG A 170 25.39 -3.54 10.86
N ALA A 171 24.78 -4.02 11.95
CA ALA A 171 23.40 -3.60 12.28
C ALA A 171 23.29 -2.11 12.71
N GLU A 172 24.18 -1.64 13.59
CA GLU A 172 24.21 -0.22 14.02
C GLU A 172 24.75 0.72 12.93
N LYS A 173 25.71 0.26 12.09
CA LYS A 173 26.18 1.02 10.92
C LYS A 173 25.12 1.19 9.84
N LEU A 174 24.16 0.27 9.74
CA LEU A 174 22.99 0.38 8.85
C LEU A 174 21.89 1.29 9.44
N GLY A 175 22.10 1.91 10.61
CA GLY A 175 21.18 2.87 11.21
C GLY A 175 19.88 2.27 11.75
N GLN A 176 19.83 0.95 11.98
CA GLN A 176 18.61 0.29 12.49
C GLN A 176 18.44 0.54 14.00
N SER A 177 17.27 1.01 14.40
CA SER A 177 16.91 1.16 15.81
C SER A 177 16.57 -0.19 16.46
N LEU A 178 17.18 -0.50 17.61
CA LEU A 178 16.88 -1.70 18.41
C LEU A 178 15.55 -1.61 19.20
N SER A 179 14.81 -0.50 19.07
CA SER A 179 13.49 -0.35 19.67
C SER A 179 12.50 -1.33 19.04
N LYS A 180 11.80 -2.12 19.87
CA LYS A 180 10.80 -3.08 19.41
C LYS A 180 9.70 -2.37 18.61
N ILE A 181 9.53 -2.76 17.35
CA ILE A 181 8.41 -2.33 16.51
C ILE A 181 7.26 -3.28 16.83
N PRO A 182 6.18 -2.82 17.49
CA PRO A 182 5.08 -3.70 17.87
C PRO A 182 4.44 -4.31 16.61
N TYR A 183 4.05 -5.58 16.71
CA TYR A 183 3.31 -6.22 15.65
C TYR A 183 1.96 -5.52 15.50
N LYS A 184 1.74 -4.92 14.33
CA LYS A 184 0.43 -4.42 13.95
C LYS A 184 -0.18 -5.45 13.03
N ASP A 185 -1.28 -6.05 13.47
CA ASP A 185 -2.05 -6.95 12.61
C ASP A 185 -2.68 -6.12 11.49
N THR A 186 -1.93 -5.95 10.41
CA THR A 186 -2.44 -5.33 9.18
C THR A 186 -3.39 -6.29 8.46
N PHE A 187 -3.56 -7.54 8.95
CA PHE A 187 -4.40 -8.56 8.36
C PHE A 187 -5.76 -8.66 9.04
N TRP A 188 -6.79 -8.42 8.23
CA TRP A 188 -8.17 -8.60 8.65
C TRP A 188 -8.65 -9.92 8.09
N LYS A 189 -9.33 -10.72 8.92
CA LYS A 189 -10.02 -11.93 8.46
C LYS A 189 -10.99 -11.52 7.34
N GLY A 190 -10.63 -11.79 6.09
CA GLY A 190 -11.44 -11.48 4.91
C GLY A 190 -10.91 -10.37 3.99
N THR A 191 -9.75 -9.77 4.28
CA THR A 191 -9.07 -8.82 3.37
C THR A 191 -7.75 -9.42 2.92
N THR A 192 -7.79 -10.10 1.79
CA THR A 192 -6.62 -10.78 1.25
C THR A 192 -5.63 -9.73 0.72
N ARG A 193 -4.46 -9.62 1.37
CA ARG A 193 -3.24 -9.17 0.66
C ARG A 193 -3.13 -10.05 -0.58
N THR A 194 -3.38 -9.47 -1.75
CA THR A 194 -3.13 -10.06 -3.07
C THR A 194 -3.79 -11.41 -3.43
N ARG A 195 -4.87 -11.84 -2.76
CA ARG A 195 -5.61 -13.04 -3.19
C ARG A 195 -6.97 -12.68 -3.80
N PRO A 196 -7.20 -12.91 -5.11
CA PRO A 196 -8.51 -13.30 -5.60
C PRO A 196 -8.74 -14.75 -5.15
N ARG A 197 -9.01 -14.94 -3.85
CA ARG A 197 -9.52 -16.20 -3.30
C ARG A 197 -10.84 -16.44 -4.03
N ASN A 198 -10.95 -17.51 -4.84
CA ASN A 198 -12.17 -17.96 -5.55
C ASN A 198 -13.28 -16.91 -5.57
N GLY A 199 -13.28 -16.09 -6.63
CA GLY A 199 -13.97 -14.81 -6.74
C GLY A 199 -15.50 -14.79 -6.62
N THR A 200 -16.12 -15.86 -6.14
CA THR A 200 -17.57 -16.01 -6.00
C THR A 200 -18.07 -16.04 -4.55
N LEU A 201 -17.26 -16.38 -3.54
CA LEU A 201 -17.81 -16.67 -2.20
C LEU A 201 -17.65 -15.58 -1.12
N ASN A 202 -16.81 -14.55 -1.30
CA ASN A 202 -16.63 -13.51 -0.26
C ASN A 202 -16.62 -12.05 -0.78
N LYS A 203 -16.98 -11.83 -2.04
CA LYS A 203 -17.23 -10.48 -2.59
C LYS A 203 -18.57 -9.90 -2.14
N HIS A 204 -19.51 -10.75 -1.72
CA HIS A 204 -20.93 -10.39 -1.50
C HIS A 204 -21.43 -10.55 -0.07
N ALA A 205 -20.65 -11.12 0.85
CA ALA A 205 -20.99 -11.14 2.26
C ALA A 205 -20.79 -9.73 2.82
N GLY A 206 -21.83 -8.89 2.72
CA GLY A 206 -21.88 -7.60 3.37
C GLY A 206 -21.71 -7.74 4.88
N ILE A 207 -21.37 -6.64 5.54
CA ILE A 207 -21.21 -6.61 6.99
C ILE A 207 -22.59 -6.48 7.62
N ASP A 208 -22.85 -7.31 8.63
CA ASP A 208 -24.08 -7.18 9.41
C ASP A 208 -23.99 -5.89 10.26
N PHE A 209 -24.96 -5.01 10.06
CA PHE A 209 -25.07 -3.74 10.77
C PHE A 209 -25.11 -3.94 12.30
N LYS A 210 -25.67 -5.05 12.78
CA LYS A 210 -25.75 -5.34 14.22
C LYS A 210 -24.39 -5.57 14.89
N GLN A 211 -23.35 -5.87 14.09
CA GLN A 211 -21.99 -6.08 14.59
C GLN A 211 -21.21 -4.77 14.71
N LEU A 212 -21.74 -3.65 14.21
CA LEU A 212 -21.10 -2.35 14.28
C LEU A 212 -21.45 -1.66 15.60
N SER A 213 -20.41 -1.23 16.33
CA SER A 213 -20.56 -0.35 17.48
C SER A 213 -20.22 1.08 17.05
N LEU A 214 -21.19 1.98 17.08
CA LEU A 214 -20.99 3.41 16.84
C LEU A 214 -20.60 4.08 18.17
N LEU A 215 -19.45 4.75 18.20
CA LEU A 215 -18.91 5.38 19.41
C LEU A 215 -19.16 6.89 19.42
N ALA A 216 -18.52 7.63 18.50
CA ALA A 216 -18.57 9.09 18.47
C ALA A 216 -18.82 9.60 17.06
N LYS A 217 -19.65 10.64 16.90
CA LYS A 217 -19.89 11.27 15.61
C LYS A 217 -18.72 12.21 15.29
N ILE A 218 -18.06 12.00 14.16
CA ILE A 218 -16.90 12.77 13.71
C ILE A 218 -17.36 13.97 12.88
N ASN A 219 -18.26 13.74 11.92
CA ASN A 219 -18.69 14.76 10.97
C ASN A 219 -20.08 14.45 10.39
N GLU A 220 -20.78 15.47 9.91
CA GLU A 220 -21.98 15.33 9.09
C GLU A 220 -21.91 16.33 7.94
N ASN A 221 -22.13 15.86 6.72
CA ASN A 221 -22.14 16.70 5.54
C ASN A 221 -23.16 16.21 4.49
N HIS A 222 -23.12 16.82 3.31
CA HIS A 222 -23.99 16.47 2.17
C HIS A 222 -23.94 14.99 1.77
N SER A 223 -22.84 14.29 2.06
CA SER A 223 -22.63 12.88 1.72
C SER A 223 -23.25 11.93 2.73
N GLY A 224 -23.49 12.41 3.96
CA GLY A 224 -24.05 11.67 5.08
C GLY A 224 -23.30 11.95 6.37
N GLU A 225 -23.32 10.97 7.27
CA GLU A 225 -22.68 11.06 8.58
C GLU A 225 -21.45 10.17 8.65
N LEU A 226 -20.45 10.63 9.42
CA LEU A 226 -19.22 9.91 9.68
C LEU A 226 -19.10 9.68 11.18
N TRP A 227 -18.91 8.43 11.57
CA TRP A 227 -18.85 8.00 12.96
C TRP A 227 -17.57 7.22 13.20
N GLN A 228 -16.92 7.44 14.34
CA GLN A 228 -15.92 6.53 14.87
C GLN A 228 -16.64 5.34 15.49
N GLY A 229 -16.12 4.13 15.28
CA GLY A 229 -16.76 2.91 15.75
C GLY A 229 -15.78 1.76 15.95
N ARG A 230 -16.33 0.61 16.34
CA ARG A 230 -15.62 -0.65 16.44
C ARG A 230 -16.34 -1.77 15.70
N TRP A 231 -15.57 -2.61 15.04
CA TRP A 231 -16.06 -3.82 14.38
C TRP A 231 -15.03 -4.95 14.51
N GLN A 232 -15.47 -6.10 15.02
CA GLN A 232 -14.62 -7.28 15.27
C GLN A 232 -13.34 -6.98 16.07
N GLY A 233 -13.42 -6.06 17.03
CA GLY A 233 -12.30 -5.66 17.89
C GLY A 233 -11.41 -4.56 17.31
N ASN A 234 -11.66 -4.11 16.08
CA ASN A 234 -10.85 -3.08 15.45
C ASN A 234 -11.54 -1.72 15.41
N GLU A 235 -10.74 -0.66 15.44
CA GLU A 235 -11.22 0.71 15.31
C GLU A 235 -11.46 1.07 13.84
N ILE A 236 -12.66 1.57 13.57
CA ILE A 236 -13.13 1.85 12.22
C ILE A 236 -13.82 3.21 12.16
N VAL A 237 -13.92 3.72 10.95
CA VAL A 237 -14.79 4.83 10.59
C VAL A 237 -15.99 4.26 9.84
N VAL A 238 -17.18 4.57 10.33
CA VAL A 238 -18.46 4.19 9.74
C VAL A 238 -19.04 5.39 9.01
N LYS A 239 -19.17 5.28 7.69
CA LYS A 239 -19.77 6.29 6.82
C LYS A 239 -21.19 5.88 6.48
N VAL A 240 -22.16 6.57 7.08
CA VAL A 240 -23.59 6.36 6.84
C VAL A 240 -24.02 7.29 5.71
N LEU A 241 -24.33 6.73 4.53
CA LEU A 241 -24.62 7.54 3.35
C LEU A 241 -26.06 8.08 3.39
N LYS A 242 -26.20 9.40 3.19
CA LYS A 242 -27.51 10.06 3.09
C LYS A 242 -27.95 10.09 1.63
N VAL A 243 -28.98 9.31 1.31
CA VAL A 243 -29.51 9.19 -0.06
C VAL A 243 -30.99 9.51 -0.06
N ARG A 244 -31.40 10.50 -0.86
CA ARG A 244 -32.82 10.78 -1.11
C ARG A 244 -33.38 9.71 -2.05
N ASP A 245 -34.64 9.32 -1.82
CA ASP A 245 -35.38 8.37 -2.67
C ASP A 245 -34.63 7.04 -2.82
N TRP A 246 -34.43 6.32 -1.70
CA TRP A 246 -33.78 5.01 -1.72
C TRP A 246 -34.65 3.99 -2.45
N THR A 247 -34.07 3.29 -3.43
CA THR A 247 -34.79 2.31 -4.27
C THR A 247 -34.00 1.03 -4.37
N THR A 248 -34.68 -0.07 -4.70
CA THR A 248 -34.04 -1.38 -4.94
C THR A 248 -32.94 -1.31 -6.00
N ARG A 249 -33.11 -0.44 -7.02
CA ARG A 249 -32.08 -0.20 -8.04
C ARG A 249 -30.82 0.40 -7.44
N LYS A 250 -30.93 1.48 -6.65
CA LYS A 250 -29.78 2.11 -5.98
C LYS A 250 -29.10 1.15 -4.99
N SER A 251 -29.88 0.31 -4.32
CA SER A 251 -29.34 -0.75 -3.45
C SER A 251 -28.51 -1.77 -4.22
N ARG A 252 -29.00 -2.25 -5.37
CA ARG A 252 -28.23 -3.14 -6.26
C ARG A 252 -26.98 -2.46 -6.79
N ASP A 253 -27.09 -1.23 -7.28
CA ASP A 253 -25.96 -0.47 -7.81
C ASP A 253 -24.88 -0.25 -6.73
N PHE A 254 -25.28 0.03 -5.47
CA PHE A 254 -24.36 0.10 -4.33
C PHE A 254 -23.61 -1.21 -4.11
N ASN A 255 -24.33 -2.34 -4.12
CA ASN A 255 -23.78 -3.68 -3.92
C ASN A 255 -22.83 -4.14 -5.03
N GLU A 256 -22.98 -3.60 -6.25
CA GLU A 256 -22.08 -3.82 -7.38
C GLU A 256 -20.87 -2.88 -7.38
N GLU A 257 -21.03 -1.66 -6.87
CA GLU A 257 -19.97 -0.63 -6.87
C GLU A 257 -18.98 -0.79 -5.72
N TYR A 258 -19.43 -1.03 -4.47
CA TYR A 258 -18.53 -1.05 -3.30
C TYR A 258 -17.43 -2.13 -3.35
N PRO A 259 -17.63 -3.34 -3.93
CA PRO A 259 -16.57 -4.35 -3.95
C PRO A 259 -15.33 -3.90 -4.73
N LYS A 260 -15.49 -2.96 -5.68
CA LYS A 260 -14.37 -2.38 -6.46
C LYS A 260 -13.47 -1.50 -5.60
N LEU A 261 -13.96 -1.03 -4.46
CA LEU A 261 -13.27 -0.14 -3.52
C LEU A 261 -12.46 -0.91 -2.46
N ARG A 262 -12.55 -2.25 -2.46
CA ARG A 262 -11.89 -3.14 -1.50
C ARG A 262 -10.47 -3.51 -1.97
N ILE A 263 -9.58 -2.52 -2.03
CA ILE A 263 -8.24 -2.64 -2.60
C ILE A 263 -7.17 -2.79 -1.50
N PHE A 264 -6.68 -4.03 -1.28
CA PHE A 264 -5.69 -4.35 -0.24
C PHE A 264 -4.26 -4.56 -0.76
N SER A 265 -4.04 -4.32 -2.05
CA SER A 265 -2.78 -4.66 -2.73
C SER A 265 -1.73 -3.54 -2.74
N HIS A 266 -2.03 -2.35 -2.19
CA HIS A 266 -1.12 -1.20 -2.25
C HIS A 266 -1.08 -0.45 -0.90
N PRO A 267 0.11 -0.08 -0.38
CA PRO A 267 0.23 0.60 0.91
C PRO A 267 -0.40 2.00 0.92
N ASN A 268 -0.26 2.76 -0.16
CA ASN A 268 -0.81 4.12 -0.28
C ASN A 268 -2.27 4.18 -0.74
N VAL A 269 -3.02 3.08 -0.68
CA VAL A 269 -4.46 3.06 -0.94
C VAL A 269 -5.15 2.59 0.34
N LEU A 270 -6.12 3.37 0.82
CA LEU A 270 -6.94 3.04 1.98
C LEU A 270 -8.23 2.35 1.50
N PRO A 271 -8.34 1.02 1.67
CA PRO A 271 -9.49 0.26 1.19
C PRO A 271 -10.76 0.55 1.97
N VAL A 272 -11.89 0.38 1.29
CA VAL A 272 -13.14 0.04 1.97
C VAL A 272 -12.99 -1.36 2.57
N LEU A 273 -13.15 -1.48 3.88
CA LEU A 273 -13.11 -2.77 4.57
C LEU A 273 -14.30 -3.65 4.16
N GLY A 274 -15.48 -3.04 4.17
CA GLY A 274 -16.73 -3.63 3.74
C GLY A 274 -17.88 -2.64 3.80
N ALA A 275 -19.08 -3.12 3.55
CA ALA A 275 -20.29 -2.31 3.50
C ALA A 275 -21.48 -3.07 4.10
N CYS A 276 -22.41 -2.35 4.72
CA CYS A 276 -23.71 -2.89 5.12
C CYS A 276 -24.73 -2.59 4.02
N GLN A 277 -25.33 -3.65 3.48
CA GLN A 277 -26.35 -3.55 2.45
C GLN A 277 -27.67 -3.06 3.06
N SER A 278 -28.40 -2.22 2.32
CA SER A 278 -29.69 -1.68 2.76
C SER A 278 -30.78 -2.03 1.74
N PRO A 279 -31.75 -2.91 2.07
CA PRO A 279 -31.92 -3.67 3.33
C PRO A 279 -30.88 -4.80 3.52
N PRO A 280 -30.63 -5.31 4.76
CA PRO A 280 -31.38 -5.08 6.00
C PRO A 280 -30.92 -3.88 6.84
N ALA A 281 -29.80 -3.23 6.52
CA ALA A 281 -29.37 -2.04 7.25
C ALA A 281 -30.33 -0.85 7.00
N PRO A 282 -30.48 0.09 7.95
CA PRO A 282 -31.37 1.25 7.80
C PRO A 282 -30.92 2.18 6.65
N HIS A 283 -29.61 2.27 6.42
CA HIS A 283 -29.00 3.07 5.37
C HIS A 283 -27.85 2.28 4.73
N PRO A 284 -27.46 2.60 3.49
CA PRO A 284 -26.23 2.08 2.90
C PRO A 284 -25.02 2.63 3.68
N ILE A 285 -24.21 1.72 4.23
CA ILE A 285 -23.11 2.07 5.12
C ILE A 285 -21.81 1.49 4.56
N ILE A 286 -20.74 2.25 4.67
CA ILE A 286 -19.39 1.81 4.31
C ILE A 286 -18.53 1.92 5.55
N ILE A 287 -17.62 0.97 5.72
CA ILE A 287 -16.62 1.02 6.77
C ILE A 287 -15.20 1.06 6.19
N THR A 288 -14.35 1.83 6.84
CA THR A 288 -12.91 1.93 6.56
C THR A 288 -12.16 1.97 7.87
N HIS A 289 -10.84 1.77 7.86
CA HIS A 289 -10.00 1.91 9.05
C HIS A 289 -10.08 3.31 9.64
N TRP A 290 -9.96 3.38 10.97
CA TRP A 290 -9.69 4.62 11.66
C TRP A 290 -8.26 5.09 11.37
N MET A 291 -8.13 6.35 10.94
CA MET A 291 -6.87 7.02 10.64
C MET A 291 -6.69 8.13 11.69
N PRO A 292 -5.68 8.04 12.57
CA PRO A 292 -5.61 8.87 13.78
C PRO A 292 -5.40 10.35 13.49
N TYR A 293 -4.70 10.67 12.40
CA TYR A 293 -4.48 12.06 11.96
C TYR A 293 -5.57 12.60 11.03
N GLY A 294 -6.56 11.76 10.69
CA GLY A 294 -7.64 12.14 9.77
C GLY A 294 -7.15 12.32 8.33
N SER A 295 -7.72 13.32 7.65
CA SER A 295 -7.36 13.65 6.27
C SER A 295 -6.13 14.54 6.18
N LEU A 296 -5.46 14.55 5.02
CA LEU A 296 -4.37 15.49 4.73
C LEU A 296 -4.83 16.94 4.92
N TYR A 297 -6.09 17.25 4.60
CA TYR A 297 -6.68 18.56 4.89
C TYR A 297 -6.66 18.90 6.39
N ASN A 298 -6.99 17.95 7.26
CA ASN A 298 -6.96 18.18 8.71
C ASN A 298 -5.53 18.45 9.19
N VAL A 299 -4.56 17.67 8.69
CA VAL A 299 -3.14 17.81 9.04
C VAL A 299 -2.56 19.15 8.59
N LEU A 300 -2.92 19.64 7.40
CA LEU A 300 -2.36 20.88 6.87
C LEU A 300 -3.05 22.15 7.43
N HIS A 301 -4.37 22.11 7.65
CA HIS A 301 -5.16 23.34 7.86
C HIS A 301 -5.90 23.42 9.19
N GLU A 302 -6.23 22.28 9.82
CA GLU A 302 -7.05 22.25 11.04
C GLU A 302 -6.22 21.98 12.31
N GLY A 303 -4.89 21.96 12.18
CA GLY A 303 -3.95 21.93 13.30
C GLY A 303 -3.94 20.59 14.04
N THR A 304 -3.15 19.64 13.54
CA THR A 304 -2.67 18.55 14.40
C THR A 304 -1.49 19.07 15.25
N ASN A 305 -1.16 18.41 16.36
CA ASN A 305 0.02 18.74 17.19
C ASN A 305 1.38 18.61 16.47
N PHE A 306 1.37 18.36 15.16
CA PHE A 306 2.51 18.10 14.32
C PHE A 306 2.55 19.10 13.17
N VAL A 307 3.67 19.83 13.05
CA VAL A 307 3.93 20.69 11.90
C VAL A 307 4.64 19.86 10.84
N VAL A 308 3.99 19.66 9.70
CA VAL A 308 4.59 18.98 8.55
C VAL A 308 5.79 19.78 8.08
N ASP A 309 6.99 19.18 8.05
CA ASP A 309 8.17 19.81 7.48
C ASP A 309 8.20 19.62 5.94
N GLN A 310 9.21 20.17 5.28
CA GLN A 310 9.31 20.06 3.82
C GLN A 310 9.56 18.60 3.39
N THR A 311 10.33 17.84 4.16
CA THR A 311 10.66 16.44 3.91
C THR A 311 9.40 15.57 3.95
N GLN A 312 8.57 15.74 4.97
CA GLN A 312 7.31 15.03 5.11
C GLN A 312 6.30 15.45 4.04
N ALA A 313 6.30 16.72 3.61
CA ALA A 313 5.48 17.17 2.50
C ALA A 313 5.88 16.48 1.17
N VAL A 314 7.18 16.31 0.91
CA VAL A 314 7.67 15.56 -0.25
C VAL A 314 7.30 14.08 -0.13
N LYS A 315 7.39 13.49 1.06
CA LYS A 315 6.93 12.12 1.32
C LYS A 315 5.43 11.95 1.06
N PHE A 316 4.59 12.87 1.51
CA PHE A 316 3.16 12.84 1.20
C PHE A 316 2.90 12.92 -0.31
N ALA A 317 3.62 13.80 -1.02
CA ALA A 317 3.52 13.88 -2.47
C ALA A 317 3.91 12.56 -3.16
N LEU A 318 4.99 11.91 -2.70
CA LEU A 318 5.43 10.60 -3.21
C LEU A 318 4.40 9.51 -2.93
N ASP A 319 3.91 9.41 -1.70
CA ASP A 319 2.92 8.42 -1.27
C ASP A 319 1.63 8.54 -2.11
N ILE A 320 1.13 9.78 -2.31
CA ILE A 320 -0.05 10.05 -3.14
C ILE A 320 0.23 9.70 -4.61
N ALA A 321 1.38 10.09 -5.15
CA ALA A 321 1.74 9.79 -6.54
C ALA A 321 1.83 8.28 -6.80
N SER A 322 2.44 7.52 -5.88
CA SER A 322 2.53 6.05 -5.93
C SER A 322 1.14 5.40 -5.87
N GLY A 323 0.28 5.86 -4.96
CA GLY A 323 -1.11 5.39 -4.89
C GLY A 323 -1.89 5.65 -6.17
N MET A 324 -1.76 6.85 -6.75
CA MET A 324 -2.44 7.21 -8.01
C MET A 324 -1.88 6.44 -9.21
N ALA A 325 -0.56 6.24 -9.27
CA ALA A 325 0.06 5.40 -10.30
C ALA A 325 -0.54 4.00 -10.27
N PHE A 326 -0.67 3.40 -9.09
CA PHE A 326 -1.32 2.10 -8.91
C PHE A 326 -2.79 2.12 -9.37
N LEU A 327 -3.59 3.09 -8.91
CA LEU A 327 -5.02 3.19 -9.28
C LEU A 327 -5.22 3.37 -10.80
N HIS A 328 -4.28 4.03 -11.48
CA HIS A 328 -4.31 4.21 -12.94
C HIS A 328 -4.02 2.93 -13.74
N THR A 329 -3.46 1.90 -13.09
CA THR A 329 -3.27 0.57 -13.69
C THR A 329 -4.55 -0.28 -13.69
N LEU A 330 -5.56 0.09 -12.90
CA LEU A 330 -6.83 -0.63 -12.83
C LEU A 330 -7.66 -0.43 -14.11
N GLU A 331 -8.15 -1.55 -14.65
CA GLU A 331 -9.00 -1.57 -15.84
C GLU A 331 -10.34 -2.26 -15.57
N PRO A 332 -11.48 -1.55 -15.68
CA PRO A 332 -11.61 -0.10 -15.90
C PRO A 332 -11.26 0.73 -14.66
N MET A 333 -10.85 1.99 -14.86
CA MET A 333 -10.59 2.92 -13.75
C MET A 333 -11.81 3.09 -12.85
N ILE A 334 -11.56 3.30 -11.55
CA ILE A 334 -12.60 3.54 -10.55
C ILE A 334 -13.41 4.78 -10.97
N PRO A 335 -14.74 4.65 -11.19
CA PRO A 335 -15.56 5.78 -11.58
C PRO A 335 -15.74 6.77 -10.43
N ARG A 336 -15.82 8.07 -10.75
CA ARG A 336 -16.13 9.15 -9.78
C ARG A 336 -15.18 9.19 -8.56
N HIS A 337 -13.94 8.77 -8.76
CA HIS A 337 -12.83 9.08 -7.85
C HIS A 337 -12.33 10.50 -8.17
N TYR A 338 -12.24 11.35 -7.15
CA TYR A 338 -11.75 12.73 -7.28
C TYR A 338 -10.66 12.96 -6.25
N LEU A 339 -9.43 13.17 -6.70
CA LEU A 339 -8.29 13.41 -5.83
C LEU A 339 -8.32 14.83 -5.25
N ASN A 340 -8.22 14.97 -3.93
CA ASN A 340 -8.07 16.23 -3.19
C ASN A 340 -7.54 15.94 -1.77
N SER A 341 -7.21 16.96 -0.98
CA SER A 341 -6.63 16.78 0.35
C SER A 341 -7.59 16.18 1.37
N LYS A 342 -8.91 16.28 1.14
CA LYS A 342 -9.95 15.65 1.99
C LYS A 342 -10.13 14.16 1.70
N SER A 343 -9.75 13.70 0.50
CA SER A 343 -9.83 12.29 0.08
C SER A 343 -8.52 11.51 0.28
N VAL A 344 -7.54 12.12 0.94
CA VAL A 344 -6.27 11.48 1.33
C VAL A 344 -6.25 11.42 2.85
N MET A 345 -5.99 10.24 3.41
CA MET A 345 -5.92 10.01 4.86
C MET A 345 -4.49 9.78 5.29
N ILE A 346 -4.16 10.21 6.50
CA ILE A 346 -2.82 10.09 7.07
C ILE A 346 -2.85 9.05 8.18
N ASP A 347 -2.03 8.01 7.98
CA ASP A 347 -1.90 6.89 8.91
C ASP A 347 -0.92 7.23 10.05
N GLU A 348 -0.88 6.41 11.08
CA GLU A 348 -0.07 6.61 12.29
C GLU A 348 1.45 6.70 12.04
N ASP A 349 1.93 6.06 10.98
CA ASP A 349 3.32 6.07 10.52
C ASP A 349 3.62 7.24 9.56
N MET A 350 2.70 8.19 9.45
CA MET A 350 2.77 9.32 8.53
C MET A 350 2.79 8.92 7.05
N THR A 351 2.24 7.75 6.71
CA THR A 351 1.98 7.35 5.33
C THR A 351 0.69 7.98 4.83
N ALA A 352 0.75 8.65 3.67
CA ALA A 352 -0.47 9.12 3.00
C ALA A 352 -1.14 7.99 2.21
N ARG A 353 -2.45 7.84 2.39
CA ARG A 353 -3.26 6.81 1.73
C ARG A 353 -4.49 7.41 1.06
N ILE A 354 -4.75 7.02 -0.18
CA ILE A 354 -5.91 7.50 -0.94
C ILE A 354 -7.17 6.79 -0.46
N SER A 355 -8.16 7.55 0.01
CA SER A 355 -9.39 7.03 0.61
C SER A 355 -10.35 6.49 -0.44
N MET A 356 -10.53 5.17 -0.47
CA MET A 356 -11.56 4.55 -1.32
C MET A 356 -12.97 4.77 -0.78
N ALA A 357 -13.13 5.12 0.50
CA ALA A 357 -14.42 5.44 1.11
C ALA A 357 -14.98 6.82 0.68
N ASP A 358 -14.15 7.67 0.04
CA ASP A 358 -14.55 8.99 -0.46
C ASP A 358 -14.92 9.02 -1.94
N VAL A 359 -14.77 7.89 -2.62
CA VAL A 359 -15.31 7.68 -3.98
C VAL A 359 -16.84 7.83 -3.95
N LYS A 360 -17.38 8.59 -4.91
CA LYS A 360 -18.82 8.86 -4.98
C LYS A 360 -19.54 7.75 -5.74
N PHE A 361 -20.63 7.25 -5.17
CA PHE A 361 -21.51 6.28 -5.84
C PHE A 361 -22.38 6.94 -6.91
N SER A 362 -23.00 6.13 -7.78
CA SER A 362 -23.83 6.61 -8.90
C SER A 362 -25.00 7.47 -8.50
N PHE A 363 -25.60 7.15 -7.36
CA PHE A 363 -26.73 7.88 -6.81
C PHE A 363 -26.32 9.05 -5.92
N GLN A 364 -25.03 9.25 -5.64
CA GLN A 364 -24.58 10.21 -4.65
C GLN A 364 -24.29 11.57 -5.27
N CYS A 365 -25.16 12.55 -4.96
CA CYS A 365 -25.01 13.96 -5.35
C CYS A 365 -24.64 14.19 -6.85
N PRO A 366 -25.38 13.59 -7.81
CA PRO A 366 -25.11 13.85 -9.23
C PRO A 366 -25.27 15.34 -9.53
N GLY A 367 -24.35 15.90 -10.32
CA GLY A 367 -24.35 17.31 -10.73
C GLY A 367 -23.93 18.32 -9.64
N ARG A 368 -23.45 17.87 -8.47
CA ARG A 368 -22.94 18.77 -7.42
C ARG A 368 -21.49 18.47 -7.10
N MET A 369 -20.65 19.50 -7.12
CA MET A 369 -19.22 19.40 -6.81
C MET A 369 -18.89 20.26 -5.60
N TYR A 370 -18.25 19.67 -4.59
CA TYR A 370 -17.98 20.31 -3.30
C TYR A 370 -16.51 20.67 -3.06
N SER A 371 -15.62 20.25 -3.97
CA SER A 371 -14.18 20.55 -3.94
C SER A 371 -13.66 20.92 -5.34
N PRO A 372 -14.23 21.95 -6.02
CA PRO A 372 -13.87 22.28 -7.39
C PRO A 372 -12.45 22.84 -7.55
N ALA A 373 -11.83 23.34 -6.47
CA ALA A 373 -10.48 23.92 -6.50
C ALA A 373 -9.39 22.94 -6.97
N TRP A 374 -9.56 21.63 -6.73
CA TRP A 374 -8.64 20.59 -7.18
C TRP A 374 -9.00 20.01 -8.55
N VAL A 375 -10.12 20.40 -9.15
CA VAL A 375 -10.62 19.78 -10.38
C VAL A 375 -10.06 20.52 -11.60
N ALA A 376 -9.65 19.74 -12.60
CA ALA A 376 -9.10 20.29 -13.85
C ALA A 376 -10.14 21.13 -14.60
N PRO A 377 -9.74 22.21 -15.30
CA PRO A 377 -10.66 23.10 -16.02
C PRO A 377 -11.56 22.35 -17.03
N GLU A 378 -11.02 21.35 -17.72
CA GLU A 378 -11.78 20.54 -18.67
C GLU A 378 -12.80 19.62 -17.99
N ALA A 379 -12.50 19.13 -16.79
CA ALA A 379 -13.36 18.24 -16.01
C ALA A 379 -14.53 18.99 -15.32
N LEU A 380 -14.42 20.32 -15.20
CA LEU A 380 -15.53 21.18 -14.76
C LEU A 380 -16.59 21.42 -15.85
N GLN A 381 -16.21 21.26 -17.13
CA GLN A 381 -17.06 21.63 -18.28
C GLN A 381 -17.58 20.43 -19.05
N LYS A 382 -16.76 19.39 -19.21
CA LYS A 382 -17.06 18.22 -20.06
C LYS A 382 -17.45 17.02 -19.23
N LYS A 383 -18.14 16.07 -19.87
CA LYS A 383 -18.52 14.82 -19.20
C LYS A 383 -17.30 13.90 -19.00
N PRO A 384 -17.31 13.00 -18.00
CA PRO A 384 -16.19 12.08 -17.74
C PRO A 384 -15.78 11.20 -18.92
N GLU A 385 -16.69 10.93 -19.86
CA GLU A 385 -16.44 10.13 -21.06
C GLU A 385 -15.69 10.90 -22.16
N GLU A 386 -15.73 12.24 -22.11
CA GLU A 386 -15.15 13.14 -23.13
C GLU A 386 -13.76 13.65 -22.73
N ILE A 387 -13.29 13.33 -21.52
CA ILE A 387 -12.02 13.80 -20.96
C ILE A 387 -11.04 12.65 -20.72
N ASN A 388 -9.75 12.97 -20.82
CA ASN A 388 -8.72 12.08 -20.31
C ASN A 388 -8.66 12.19 -18.77
N ARG A 389 -9.40 11.30 -18.09
CA ARG A 389 -9.47 11.25 -16.62
C ARG A 389 -8.09 11.16 -15.94
N ARG A 390 -7.13 10.44 -16.54
CA ARG A 390 -5.78 10.32 -15.97
C ARG A 390 -5.04 11.66 -15.94
N SER A 391 -5.18 12.44 -17.01
CA SER A 391 -4.62 13.79 -17.09
C SER A 391 -5.35 14.77 -16.17
N ALA A 392 -6.65 14.60 -15.95
CA ALA A 392 -7.41 15.40 -15.00
C ALA A 392 -6.96 15.14 -13.55
N ASP A 393 -6.70 13.89 -13.17
CA ASP A 393 -6.16 13.55 -11.85
C ASP A 393 -4.77 14.16 -11.61
N MET A 394 -3.94 14.28 -12.66
CA MET A 394 -2.63 14.93 -12.57
C MET A 394 -2.74 16.43 -12.25
N TRP A 395 -3.80 17.10 -12.72
CA TRP A 395 -4.10 18.47 -12.31
C TRP A 395 -4.42 18.55 -10.82
N SER A 396 -5.26 17.64 -10.33
CA SER A 396 -5.59 17.55 -8.91
C SER A 396 -4.36 17.33 -8.04
N PHE A 397 -3.43 16.50 -8.51
CA PHE A 397 -2.12 16.32 -7.87
C PHE A 397 -1.27 17.60 -7.89
N ALA A 398 -1.30 18.37 -8.98
CA ALA A 398 -0.60 19.66 -9.03
C ALA A 398 -1.13 20.67 -8.01
N VAL A 399 -2.45 20.70 -7.80
CA VAL A 399 -3.08 21.52 -6.75
C VAL A 399 -2.71 21.02 -5.36
N LEU A 400 -2.61 19.70 -5.15
CA LEU A 400 -2.07 19.14 -3.90
C LEU A 400 -0.61 19.54 -3.64
N LEU A 401 0.24 19.54 -4.67
CA LEU A 401 1.61 20.03 -4.55
C LEU A 401 1.64 21.52 -4.16
N TRP A 402 0.76 22.33 -4.75
CA TRP A 402 0.60 23.73 -4.39
C TRP A 402 0.18 23.89 -2.92
N GLU A 403 -0.78 23.10 -2.46
CA GLU A 403 -1.30 23.10 -1.08
C GLU A 403 -0.21 22.65 -0.08
N LEU A 404 0.57 21.63 -0.41
CA LEU A 404 1.70 21.15 0.41
C LEU A 404 2.81 22.18 0.57
N VAL A 405 3.01 23.03 -0.44
CA VAL A 405 4.01 24.09 -0.45
C VAL A 405 3.53 25.34 0.30
N THR A 406 2.30 25.78 0.04
CA THR A 406 1.75 27.02 0.60
C THR A 406 1.22 26.86 2.01
N ARG A 407 0.74 25.66 2.36
CA ARG A 407 -0.06 25.41 3.57
C ARG A 407 -1.33 26.26 3.61
N GLU A 408 -1.84 26.63 2.44
CA GLU A 408 -3.08 27.38 2.28
C GLU A 408 -4.12 26.52 1.56
N VAL A 409 -5.39 26.76 1.85
CA VAL A 409 -6.50 26.14 1.11
C VAL A 409 -6.63 26.86 -0.24
N PRO A 410 -6.65 26.13 -1.38
CA PRO A 410 -6.72 26.77 -2.69
C PRO A 410 -8.04 27.53 -2.85
N PHE A 411 -7.92 28.83 -3.14
CA PHE A 411 -9.04 29.77 -3.29
C PHE A 411 -9.94 29.85 -2.05
N ALA A 412 -9.34 29.86 -0.86
CA ALA A 412 -10.06 29.88 0.43
C ALA A 412 -11.08 31.03 0.58
N ASP A 413 -10.86 32.13 -0.13
CA ASP A 413 -11.68 33.34 -0.13
C ASP A 413 -12.92 33.24 -1.03
N LEU A 414 -13.02 32.22 -1.88
CA LEU A 414 -14.08 32.04 -2.86
C LEU A 414 -15.01 30.88 -2.50
N SER A 415 -16.29 31.01 -2.85
CA SER A 415 -17.25 29.90 -2.73
C SER A 415 -17.00 28.84 -3.80
N ASN A 416 -17.45 27.60 -3.55
CA ASN A 416 -17.33 26.50 -4.52
C ASN A 416 -17.89 26.86 -5.91
N MET A 417 -18.99 27.60 -5.99
CA MET A 417 -19.58 28.01 -7.27
C MET A 417 -18.69 29.02 -7.99
N GLU A 418 -18.17 30.02 -7.28
CA GLU A 418 -17.26 31.02 -7.85
C GLU A 418 -15.96 30.36 -8.34
N ILE A 419 -15.39 29.45 -7.56
CA ILE A 419 -14.21 28.69 -7.96
C ILE A 419 -14.49 27.94 -9.26
N GLY A 420 -15.57 27.15 -9.32
CA GLY A 420 -15.91 26.37 -10.50
C GLY A 420 -16.09 27.24 -11.75
N MET A 421 -16.84 28.34 -11.63
CA MET A 421 -17.11 29.26 -12.75
C MET A 421 -15.84 30.00 -13.21
N LYS A 422 -15.07 30.56 -12.28
CA LYS A 422 -13.87 31.34 -12.61
C LYS A 422 -12.74 30.47 -13.16
N VAL A 423 -12.56 29.25 -12.64
CA VAL A 423 -11.56 28.31 -13.17
C VAL A 423 -11.95 27.85 -14.58
N ALA A 424 -13.23 27.55 -14.80
CA ALA A 424 -13.71 27.06 -16.09
C ALA A 424 -13.75 28.13 -17.19
N LEU A 425 -14.21 29.35 -16.86
CA LEU A 425 -14.55 30.37 -17.86
C LEU A 425 -13.63 31.60 -17.84
N GLU A 426 -13.05 31.96 -16.69
CA GLU A 426 -12.28 33.20 -16.51
C GLU A 426 -10.75 32.96 -16.42
N GLY A 427 -10.31 31.70 -16.44
CA GLY A 427 -8.88 31.38 -16.36
C GLY A 427 -8.26 31.57 -14.98
N LEU A 428 -9.05 31.50 -13.90
CA LEU A 428 -8.51 31.51 -12.53
C LEU A 428 -7.61 30.30 -12.30
N ARG A 429 -6.38 30.52 -11.82
CA ARG A 429 -5.37 29.47 -11.55
C ARG A 429 -4.65 29.73 -10.22
N PRO A 430 -4.18 28.68 -9.52
CA PRO A 430 -3.33 28.84 -8.35
C PRO A 430 -2.04 29.61 -8.70
N THR A 431 -1.68 30.60 -7.90
CA THR A 431 -0.45 31.37 -8.08
C THR A 431 0.74 30.58 -7.56
N ILE A 432 1.80 30.44 -8.36
CA ILE A 432 2.99 29.70 -7.92
C ILE A 432 3.76 30.55 -6.89
N PRO A 433 4.02 30.06 -5.67
CA PRO A 433 4.66 30.85 -4.63
C PRO A 433 6.10 31.24 -5.00
N PRO A 434 6.55 32.46 -4.66
CA PRO A 434 7.95 32.84 -4.78
C PRO A 434 8.81 32.09 -3.74
N GLY A 435 10.07 31.79 -4.08
CA GLY A 435 11.04 31.21 -3.12
C GLY A 435 11.06 29.68 -3.02
N ILE A 436 10.29 28.96 -3.83
CA ILE A 436 10.31 27.49 -3.88
C ILE A 436 11.48 26.95 -4.71
N SER A 437 11.93 25.72 -4.40
CA SER A 437 12.94 25.02 -5.19
C SER A 437 12.57 24.99 -6.68
N PRO A 438 13.51 25.29 -7.61
CA PRO A 438 13.24 25.26 -9.05
C PRO A 438 12.67 23.92 -9.54
N HIS A 439 13.02 22.82 -8.88
CA HIS A 439 12.54 21.48 -9.20
C HIS A 439 11.05 21.32 -8.90
N ILE A 440 10.60 21.73 -7.70
CA ILE A 440 9.18 21.71 -7.29
C ILE A 440 8.37 22.64 -8.20
N CYS A 441 8.88 23.83 -8.48
CA CYS A 441 8.24 24.79 -9.37
C CYS A 441 8.01 24.22 -10.78
N LYS A 442 9.04 23.58 -11.35
CA LYS A 442 8.97 22.95 -12.67
C LYS A 442 7.99 21.77 -12.68
N LEU A 443 7.99 20.95 -11.61
CA LEU A 443 7.06 19.83 -11.45
C LEU A 443 5.61 20.31 -11.35
N MET A 444 5.34 21.34 -10.53
CA MET A 444 4.00 21.92 -10.43
C MET A 444 3.51 22.48 -11.77
N ARG A 445 4.36 23.21 -12.51
CA ARG A 445 4.01 23.79 -13.82
C ARG A 445 3.68 22.73 -14.86
N ILE A 446 4.43 21.62 -14.91
CA ILE A 446 4.17 20.58 -15.91
C ILE A 446 2.94 19.74 -15.55
N CYS A 447 2.67 19.51 -14.26
CA CYS A 447 1.47 18.81 -13.81
C CYS A 447 0.20 19.67 -13.99
N MET A 448 0.30 20.99 -13.85
CA MET A 448 -0.79 21.96 -14.05
C MET A 448 -0.81 22.56 -15.47
N ASN A 449 -0.41 21.80 -16.49
CA ASN A 449 -0.43 22.28 -17.87
C ASN A 449 -1.88 22.47 -18.34
N GLU A 450 -2.17 23.58 -19.02
CA GLU A 450 -3.49 23.83 -19.61
C GLU A 450 -3.88 22.75 -20.64
N ASP A 451 -2.90 22.21 -21.36
CA ASP A 451 -3.10 21.09 -22.28
C ASP A 451 -3.03 19.75 -21.54
N PRO A 452 -4.15 18.99 -21.43
CA PRO A 452 -4.17 17.71 -20.74
C PRO A 452 -3.22 16.67 -21.34
N ALA A 453 -2.87 16.77 -22.62
CA ALA A 453 -1.97 15.81 -23.29
C ALA A 453 -0.50 16.01 -22.89
N LYS A 454 -0.13 17.20 -22.39
CA LYS A 454 1.23 17.53 -21.95
C LYS A 454 1.49 17.21 -20.48
N ARG A 455 0.45 16.87 -19.72
CA ARG A 455 0.58 16.49 -18.32
C ARG A 455 1.24 15.11 -18.23
N PRO A 456 2.22 14.91 -17.33
CA PRO A 456 2.89 13.63 -17.19
C PRO A 456 1.93 12.58 -16.60
N LYS A 457 2.31 11.31 -16.71
CA LYS A 457 1.68 10.23 -15.96
C LYS A 457 2.30 10.12 -14.56
N PHE A 458 1.57 9.50 -13.63
CA PHE A 458 2.05 9.33 -12.25
C PHE A 458 3.33 8.48 -12.15
N ASP A 459 3.44 7.41 -12.95
CA ASP A 459 4.65 6.56 -13.05
C ASP A 459 5.92 7.34 -13.46
N MET A 460 5.78 8.39 -14.26
CA MET A 460 6.89 9.24 -14.71
C MET A 460 7.37 10.22 -13.64
N ILE A 461 6.50 10.63 -12.70
CA ILE A 461 6.85 11.60 -11.65
C ILE A 461 7.28 10.93 -10.34
N VAL A 462 6.89 9.68 -10.08
CA VAL A 462 7.31 8.93 -8.88
C VAL A 462 8.85 8.91 -8.74
N PRO A 463 9.66 8.57 -9.77
CA PRO A 463 11.12 8.61 -9.66
C PRO A 463 11.70 10.02 -9.45
N ILE A 464 10.96 11.07 -9.81
CA ILE A 464 11.37 12.46 -9.56
C ILE A 464 11.20 12.79 -8.07
N LEU A 465 10.07 12.36 -7.50
CA LEU A 465 9.73 12.55 -6.09
C LEU A 465 10.64 11.70 -5.18
N GLU A 466 10.97 10.47 -5.55
CA GLU A 466 11.95 9.63 -4.84
C GLU A 466 13.30 10.34 -4.70
N LYS A 467 13.82 10.89 -5.81
CA LYS A 467 15.09 11.65 -5.81
C LYS A 467 15.04 12.95 -5.01
N MET A 468 13.85 13.46 -4.73
CA MET A 468 13.64 14.64 -3.88
C MET A 468 13.51 14.28 -2.41
N GLN A 469 13.22 13.03 -2.08
CA GLN A 469 13.21 12.53 -0.71
C GLN A 469 14.64 12.20 -0.23
N ASP A 470 15.49 11.71 -1.12
CA ASP A 470 16.88 11.34 -0.82
C ASP A 470 17.85 12.53 -0.69
N LYS A 471 17.40 13.76 -0.98
CA LYS A 471 18.19 14.99 -1.02
C LYS A 471 17.61 16.03 -0.07
#